data_AF-A0AAV0JYM6-F1
#
_entry.id   AF-A0AAV0JYM6-F1
#
_cell.length_a   1.000
_cell.length_b   1.000
_cell.length_c   1.000
_cell.angle_alpha   90.00
_cell.angle_beta   90.00
_cell.angle_gamma   90.00
#
_symmetry.space_group_name_H-M   'P 1'
#
loop_
_entity.id
_entity.type
_entity.pdbx_description
1 polymer ?
#
loop_
_entity_poly.entity_id
_entity_poly.type
_entity_poly.pdbx_seq_one_letter_code
_entity_poly.pdbx_strand_id
1 'polypeptide(L)'
;MLPTLLRHAADFHDFLTAVLRRQGGTVESKGPWLTDMDSIITSDPANVRHILSGNFGNYPKGPVMKDIFEPFGDGIFAVDFEPWVLQRKKLQLLMKNNRCGNFL
;
A
#
# COMPACT_ATOMS: atom_id res chain seq x y z
N MET A 1 17.55 8.12 5.40
CA MET A 1 16.10 8.00 5.65
C MET A 1 15.80 7.26 6.97
N LEU A 2 16.45 6.13 7.25
CA LEU A 2 16.16 5.25 8.41
C LEU A 2 16.20 5.88 9.82
N PRO A 3 17.20 6.71 10.20
CA PRO A 3 17.26 7.29 11.55
C PRO A 3 16.11 8.26 11.85
N THR A 4 15.68 9.00 10.83
CA THR A 4 14.54 9.94 10.90
C THR A 4 13.19 9.22 10.99
N LEU A 5 13.02 8.10 10.27
CA LEU A 5 11.80 7.29 10.33
C LEU A 5 11.58 6.69 11.72
N LEU A 6 12.64 6.16 12.34
CA LEU A 6 12.60 5.62 13.70
C LEU A 6 12.24 6.68 14.75
N ARG A 7 12.75 7.90 14.58
CA ARG A 7 12.48 9.03 15.50
C ARG A 7 11.03 9.51 15.45
N HIS A 8 10.37 9.35 14.31
CA HIS A 8 8.97 9.72 14.10
C HIS A 8 8.06 8.49 14.00
N ALA A 9 8.43 7.35 14.58
CA ALA A 9 7.62 6.13 14.45
C ALA A 9 6.18 6.30 14.97
N ALA A 10 5.98 7.07 16.05
CA ALA A 10 4.66 7.40 16.58
C ALA A 10 3.85 8.33 15.67
N ASP A 11 4.52 9.21 14.92
CA ASP A 11 3.93 10.22 14.03
C ASP A 11 4.28 9.93 12.56
N PHE A 12 4.47 8.66 12.22
CA PHE A 12 5.08 8.24 10.96
C PHE A 12 4.30 8.76 9.75
N HIS A 13 2.98 8.72 9.86
CA HIS A 13 2.07 9.22 8.83
C HIS A 13 2.24 10.72 8.57
N ASP A 14 2.35 11.53 9.62
CA ASP A 14 2.50 12.98 9.50
C ASP A 14 3.89 13.35 8.98
N PHE A 15 4.92 12.62 9.43
CA PHE A 15 6.27 12.72 8.90
C PHE A 15 6.31 12.42 7.39
N LEU A 16 5.76 11.29 6.95
CA LEU A 16 5.70 10.92 5.53
C LEU A 16 4.93 11.97 4.71
N THR A 17 3.79 12.45 5.23
CA THR A 17 3.00 13.48 4.58
C THR A 17 3.82 14.76 4.39
N ALA A 18 4.56 15.19 5.41
CA ALA A 18 5.43 16.37 5.33
C ALA A 18 6.56 16.18 4.31
N VAL A 19 7.17 14.99 4.27
CA VAL A 19 8.23 14.65 3.31
C VAL A 19 7.70 14.66 1.87
N LEU A 20 6.56 14.02 1.61
CA LEU A 20 5.94 13.96 0.29
C LEU A 20 5.53 15.36 -0.19
N ARG A 21 4.93 16.18 0.68
CA ARG A 21 4.58 17.57 0.34
C ARG A 21 5.80 18.40 -0.06
N ARG A 22 6.94 18.22 0.61
CA ARG A 22 8.18 18.96 0.30
C ARG A 22 8.80 18.54 -1.03
N GLN A 23 8.63 17.28 -1.41
CA GLN A 23 9.30 16.69 -2.59
C GLN A 23 8.37 16.60 -3.82
N GLY A 24 7.24 17.30 -3.82
CA GLY A 24 6.32 17.31 -4.97
C GLY A 24 5.49 16.03 -5.12
N GLY A 25 5.36 15.25 -4.05
CA GLY A 25 4.43 14.13 -3.96
C GLY A 25 5.02 12.75 -4.25
N THR A 26 6.26 12.63 -4.72
CA THR A 26 6.95 11.34 -4.92
C THR A 26 8.37 11.39 -4.40
N VAL A 27 8.78 10.36 -3.66
CA VAL A 27 10.11 10.26 -3.03
C VAL A 27 10.68 8.86 -3.23
N GLU A 28 11.94 8.80 -3.66
CA GLU A 28 12.74 7.59 -3.63
C GLU A 28 13.47 7.50 -2.29
N SER A 29 13.34 6.37 -1.61
CA SER A 29 14.03 6.06 -0.37
C SER A 29 14.95 4.86 -0.60
N LYS A 30 16.25 5.09 -0.51
CA LYS A 30 17.25 4.02 -0.55
C LYS A 30 17.51 3.43 0.82
N GLY A 31 17.54 2.11 0.87
CA GLY A 31 17.92 1.36 2.07
C GLY A 31 19.42 1.51 2.37
N PRO A 32 19.87 1.09 3.57
CA PRO A 32 21.28 0.79 3.80
C PRO A 32 21.82 -0.15 2.72
N TRP A 33 23.09 -0.01 2.35
CA TRP A 33 23.76 -0.80 1.30
C TRP A 33 23.72 -2.34 1.45
N LEU A 34 23.32 -2.84 2.62
CA LEU A 34 23.31 -4.25 3.01
C LEU A 34 21.88 -4.83 2.95
N THR A 35 20.89 -3.98 2.70
CA THR A 35 19.47 -4.35 2.71
C THR A 35 18.87 -4.05 1.35
N ASP A 36 18.07 -4.97 0.82
CA ASP A 36 17.28 -4.75 -0.40
C ASP A 36 15.98 -4.01 -0.05
N MET A 37 16.12 -2.75 0.41
CA MET A 37 15.03 -1.93 0.95
C MET A 37 14.81 -0.64 0.15
N ASP A 38 15.21 -0.64 -1.11
CA ASP A 38 14.95 0.49 -2.00
C ASP A 38 13.46 0.56 -2.32
N SER A 39 12.87 1.73 -2.13
CA SER A 39 11.43 1.91 -2.26
C SER A 39 11.08 3.28 -2.83
N ILE A 40 10.00 3.33 -3.60
CA ILE A 40 9.42 4.58 -4.11
C ILE A 40 8.08 4.78 -3.42
N ILE A 41 7.92 5.94 -2.80
CA ILE A 41 6.70 6.34 -2.10
C ILE A 41 6.07 7.47 -2.91
N THR A 42 4.80 7.33 -3.26
CA THR A 42 4.08 8.35 -4.04
C THR A 42 2.70 8.65 -3.47
N SER A 43 2.35 9.93 -3.52
CA SER A 43 1.04 10.50 -3.23
C SER A 43 0.45 11.23 -4.45
N ASP A 44 1.14 11.20 -5.59
CA ASP A 44 0.64 11.78 -6.83
C ASP A 44 -0.61 11.01 -7.29
N PRO A 45 -1.77 11.68 -7.46
CA PRO A 45 -3.01 11.01 -7.87
C PRO A 45 -2.90 10.23 -9.18
N ALA A 46 -2.09 10.69 -10.14
CA ALA A 46 -1.88 10.00 -11.41
C ALA A 46 -1.10 8.70 -11.20
N ASN A 47 -0.05 8.71 -10.39
CA ASN A 47 0.73 7.51 -10.06
C ASN A 47 -0.10 6.53 -9.23
N VAL A 48 -0.84 7.01 -8.23
CA VAL A 48 -1.73 6.18 -7.41
C VAL A 48 -2.79 5.51 -8.27
N ARG A 49 -3.41 6.24 -9.20
CA ARG A 49 -4.38 5.67 -10.15
C ARG A 49 -3.73 4.65 -11.07
N HIS A 50 -2.52 4.93 -11.56
CA HIS A 50 -1.78 4.01 -12.42
C HIS A 50 -1.51 2.68 -11.70
N ILE A 51 -0.97 2.74 -10.48
CA ILE A 51 -0.61 1.55 -9.69
C ILE A 51 -1.85 0.78 -9.24
N LEU A 52 -2.88 1.44 -8.70
CA LEU A 52 -3.99 0.75 -8.03
C LEU A 52 -5.16 0.36 -8.94
N SER A 53 -5.23 0.93 -10.15
CA SER A 53 -6.37 0.73 -11.06
C SER A 53 -5.97 0.52 -12.51
N GLY A 54 -5.07 1.35 -13.04
CA GLY A 54 -4.73 1.33 -14.47
C GLY A 54 -3.83 0.17 -14.89
N ASN A 55 -2.89 -0.22 -14.03
CA ASN A 55 -1.82 -1.17 -14.35
C ASN A 55 -1.47 -2.09 -13.19
N PHE A 56 -2.46 -2.39 -12.33
CA PHE A 56 -2.26 -3.13 -11.09
C PHE A 56 -1.55 -4.48 -11.26
N GLY A 57 -1.79 -5.18 -12.37
CA GLY A 57 -1.14 -6.46 -12.66
C GLY A 57 0.39 -6.41 -12.75
N ASN A 58 0.96 -5.23 -13.02
CA ASN A 58 2.41 -5.02 -13.09
C ASN A 58 3.03 -4.64 -11.74
N TYR A 59 2.23 -4.48 -10.69
CA TYR A 59 2.68 -4.12 -9.35
C TYR A 59 2.24 -5.19 -8.34
N PRO A 60 2.82 -6.41 -8.39
CA PRO A 60 2.56 -7.42 -7.37
C PRO A 60 3.04 -6.90 -6.01
N LYS A 61 2.28 -7.20 -4.95
CA LYS A 61 2.64 -6.82 -3.59
C LYS A 61 3.87 -7.58 -3.09
N GLY A 62 4.02 -8.83 -3.56
CA GLY A 62 5.18 -9.66 -3.27
C GLY A 62 5.21 -10.24 -1.85
N PRO A 63 6.29 -10.98 -1.52
CA PRO A 63 6.37 -11.77 -0.31
C PRO A 63 6.40 -10.92 0.97
N VAL A 64 7.07 -9.76 0.95
CA VAL A 64 7.15 -8.87 2.12
C VAL A 64 5.77 -8.43 2.58
N MET A 65 4.90 -8.03 1.63
CA MET A 65 3.54 -7.64 1.96
C MET A 65 2.72 -8.85 2.41
N LYS A 66 2.91 -10.02 1.81
CA LYS A 66 2.26 -11.25 2.25
C LYS A 66 2.59 -11.57 3.70
N ASP A 67 3.84 -11.44 4.10
CA ASP A 67 4.31 -11.71 5.46
C ASP A 67 3.74 -10.70 6.47
N ILE A 68 3.73 -9.40 6.11
CA ILE A 68 3.15 -8.34 6.96
C ILE A 68 1.65 -8.59 7.19
N PHE A 69 0.94 -9.07 6.16
CA PHE A 69 -0.50 -9.31 6.22
C PHE A 69 -0.89 -10.77 6.49
N GLU A 70 0.07 -11.62 6.84
CA GLU A 70 -0.15 -13.03 7.18
C GLU A 70 -1.24 -13.23 8.26
N PRO A 71 -1.34 -12.39 9.32
CA PRO A 71 -2.41 -12.53 10.30
C PRO A 71 -3.83 -12.37 9.73
N PHE A 72 -3.97 -11.74 8.55
CA PHE A 72 -5.24 -11.61 7.83
C PHE A 72 -5.50 -12.77 6.85
N GLY A 73 -4.64 -13.79 6.88
CA GLY A 73 -4.66 -14.95 5.99
C GLY A 73 -4.44 -14.58 4.52
N ASP A 74 -4.93 -15.42 3.61
CA ASP A 74 -4.90 -15.17 2.17
C ASP A 74 -5.96 -14.14 1.74
N GLY A 75 -6.14 -13.07 2.51
CA GLY A 75 -7.07 -11.98 2.22
C GLY A 75 -6.59 -11.03 1.13
N ILE A 76 -7.40 -10.00 0.84
CA ILE A 76 -7.17 -9.06 -0.28
C ILE A 76 -5.85 -8.27 -0.17
N PHE A 77 -5.26 -8.22 1.03
CA PHE A 77 -3.98 -7.57 1.27
C PHE A 77 -2.78 -8.50 1.02
N ALA A 78 -2.97 -9.82 1.08
CA ALA A 78 -1.89 -10.80 1.00
C ALA A 78 -1.76 -11.47 -0.38
N VAL A 79 -2.87 -11.63 -1.11
CA VAL A 79 -2.87 -12.31 -2.42
C VAL A 79 -2.62 -11.35 -3.58
N ASP A 80 -1.97 -11.83 -4.64
CA ASP A 80 -1.71 -11.09 -5.88
C ASP A 80 -2.49 -11.67 -7.08
N PHE A 81 -2.50 -10.95 -8.21
CA PHE A 81 -3.05 -11.38 -9.51
C PHE A 81 -4.54 -11.81 -9.46
N GLU A 82 -4.88 -12.93 -10.09
CA GLU A 82 -6.26 -13.44 -10.21
C GLU A 82 -6.99 -13.66 -8.87
N PRO A 83 -6.37 -14.29 -7.84
CA PRO A 83 -6.96 -14.36 -6.50
C PRO A 83 -7.39 -13.00 -5.96
N TRP A 84 -6.58 -11.96 -6.15
CA TRP A 84 -6.90 -10.60 -5.73
C TRP A 84 -8.09 -10.02 -6.50
N VAL A 85 -8.12 -10.21 -7.83
CA VAL A 85 -9.23 -9.73 -8.68
C VAL A 85 -10.55 -10.36 -8.22
N LEU A 86 -10.55 -11.65 -7.92
CA LEU A 86 -11.73 -12.37 -7.44
C LEU A 86 -12.21 -11.82 -6.08
N GLN A 87 -11.29 -11.61 -5.13
CA GLN A 87 -11.63 -11.06 -3.82
C GLN A 87 -12.11 -9.62 -3.90
N ARG A 88 -11.48 -8.78 -4.73
CA ARG A 88 -11.91 -7.40 -4.98
C ARG A 88 -13.34 -7.34 -5.52
N LYS A 89 -13.69 -8.19 -6.50
CA LYS A 89 -15.06 -8.28 -7.03
C LYS A 89 -16.07 -8.68 -5.95
N LYS A 90 -15.75 -9.68 -5.13
CA LYS A 90 -16.61 -10.10 -4.00
C LYS A 90 -16.84 -8.95 -3.01
N LEU A 91 -15.77 -8.26 -2.61
CA LEU A 91 -15.86 -7.14 -1.68
C LEU A 91 -16.66 -5.97 -2.26
N GLN A 92 -16.46 -5.64 -3.53
CA GLN A 92 -17.22 -4.60 -4.22
C GLN A 92 -18.72 -4.95 -4.28
N LEU A 93 -19.08 -6.21 -4.52
CA LEU A 93 -20.47 -6.67 -4.49
C LEU A 93 -21.08 -6.57 -3.09
N LEU A 94 -20.32 -6.91 -2.04
CA LEU A 94 -20.75 -6.77 -0.65
C LEU A 94 -20.99 -5.29 -0.29
N MET A 95 -20.04 -4.41 -0.64
CA MET A 95 -20.12 -2.97 -0.34
C MET A 95 -21.23 -2.27 -1.12
N LYS A 96 -21.51 -2.71 -2.36
CA LYS A 96 -22.62 -2.19 -3.17
C LYS A 96 -23.99 -2.63 -2.65
N ASN A 97 -24.05 -3.71 -1.88
CA ASN A 97 -25.29 -4.19 -1.30
C ASN A 97 -25.58 -3.39 -0.01
N ASN A 98 -26.78 -2.84 0.12
CA ASN A 98 -27.18 -1.93 1.21
C ASN A 98 -27.16 -2.58 2.61
N ARG A 99 -26.73 -3.84 2.73
CA ARG A 99 -26.62 -4.55 4.01
C ARG A 99 -25.47 -4.09 4.89
N CYS A 100 -24.47 -3.39 4.35
CA CYS A 100 -23.38 -2.83 5.17
C CYS A 100 -23.84 -1.69 6.09
N GLY A 101 -24.97 -1.04 5.80
CA GLY A 101 -25.54 0.00 6.68
C GLY A 101 -26.18 -0.52 7.97
N ASN A 102 -26.36 -1.84 8.12
CA ASN A 102 -26.95 -2.45 9.32
C ASN A 102 -25.91 -3.08 10.27
N PHE A 103 -24.61 -2.91 9.97
CA PHE A 103 -23.51 -3.45 10.78
C PHE A 103 -22.65 -2.36 11.45
N LEU A 104 -22.96 -1.08 11.24
CA LEU A 104 -22.40 0.09 11.93
C LEU A 104 -23.51 0.78 12.72
#